data_AF-A0A2N4YSJ7-F1
#
_entry.id   AF-A0A2N4YSJ7-F1
#
_cell.length_a   1.000
_cell.length_b   1.000
_cell.length_c   1.000
_cell.angle_alpha   90.00
_cell.angle_beta   90.00
_cell.angle_gamma   90.00
#
_symmetry.space_group_name_H-M   'P 1'
#
loop_
_entity.id
_entity.type
_entity.pdbx_description
1 polymer ?
#
loop_
_entity_poly.entity_id
_entity_poly.type
_entity_poly.pdbx_seq_one_letter_code
_entity_poly.pdbx_strand_id
1 'polypeptide(L)'
;RAPGLHRGHWGFGGWAQHDDAIWKEVKAEAQTRARHGLAAYGSRFYGSDVDERVIERARRNARRAGIGELIDFAVKDVAQLNNPLPKGPYGTVISNPPYGERLESEPALIALHSLLGRIMKSQFGGWNLSVFSASPELLSCLQLRADKQFKAKNGPLDCIQKNYHLAESEGGKPAMLAEDFANRLRKNLKKFEKWARQEGIECYRLYDADLPEYNVAIDRYGDWVVVQEYAPPKTVDAHKARQRLFDIIAATIAVLEIAPNKLVLKTRERQKGKNQYQKMAEKGDFIEVQEYNARLWVNLTDYLDTGLFLDHRIARRMLGQMSKGKDFLNLFSYTGSASVHAGLGGARSTTTVDMSRTYLEWAERNLRLNGLTGRAHRLMQADVLGWL
;
A
#
# COMPACT_ATOMS: atom_id res chain seq x y z
N ARG A 1 38.81 9.38 4.78
CA ARG A 1 39.58 8.50 3.86
C ARG A 1 39.40 8.98 2.41
N ALA A 2 40.44 8.95 1.57
CA ALA A 2 40.35 9.38 0.17
C ALA A 2 39.63 8.36 -0.75
N PRO A 3 38.83 8.79 -1.75
CA PRO A 3 38.09 7.90 -2.65
C PRO A 3 39.00 7.04 -3.56
N GLY A 4 40.19 7.53 -3.88
CA GLY A 4 41.16 6.83 -4.74
C GLY A 4 41.96 5.71 -4.06
N LEU A 5 41.91 5.59 -2.74
CA LEU A 5 42.92 4.84 -1.98
C LEU A 5 42.97 3.31 -2.26
N HIS A 6 41.87 2.71 -2.72
CA HIS A 6 41.83 1.28 -3.12
C HIS A 6 41.63 1.08 -4.62
N ARG A 7 41.75 2.13 -5.43
CA ARG A 7 41.71 1.97 -6.88
C ARG A 7 43.00 1.28 -7.33
N GLY A 8 42.87 0.11 -7.94
CA GLY A 8 44.01 -0.64 -8.48
C GLY A 8 44.54 -0.10 -9.80
N HIS A 9 43.80 0.80 -10.48
CA HIS A 9 44.16 1.30 -11.80
C HIS A 9 43.77 2.77 -12.00
N TRP A 10 44.61 3.48 -12.75
CA TRP A 10 44.48 4.90 -13.08
C TRP A 10 44.90 5.15 -14.54
N GLY A 11 44.22 6.10 -15.20
CA GLY A 11 44.46 6.38 -16.62
C GLY A 11 45.82 6.99 -16.95
N PHE A 12 46.53 7.55 -15.95
CA PHE A 12 47.85 8.17 -16.15
C PHE A 12 49.02 7.18 -16.16
N GLY A 13 48.80 5.89 -15.85
CA GLY A 13 49.89 4.91 -15.71
C GLY A 13 50.68 4.63 -17.00
N GLY A 14 50.10 4.90 -18.17
CA GLY A 14 50.76 4.76 -19.48
C GLY A 14 51.13 6.08 -20.14
N TRP A 15 51.00 7.21 -19.44
CA TRP A 15 51.19 8.54 -20.00
C TRP A 15 52.61 9.07 -19.73
N ALA A 16 53.32 9.49 -20.77
CA ALA A 16 54.74 9.87 -20.67
C ALA A 16 55.00 11.10 -19.76
N GLN A 17 54.01 11.97 -19.55
CA GLN A 17 54.13 13.12 -18.66
C GLN A 17 53.74 12.79 -17.21
N HIS A 18 53.54 11.51 -16.88
CA HIS A 18 53.28 11.08 -15.51
C HIS A 18 54.50 11.31 -14.62
N ASP A 19 54.29 12.01 -13.51
CA ASP A 19 55.27 12.15 -12.44
C ASP A 19 55.00 11.13 -11.32
N ASP A 20 55.82 10.08 -11.26
CA ASP A 20 55.71 9.02 -10.25
C ASP A 20 56.16 9.49 -8.86
N ALA A 21 57.05 10.48 -8.76
CA ALA A 21 57.53 11.00 -7.49
C ALA A 21 56.39 11.75 -6.77
N ILE A 22 55.73 12.68 -7.46
CA ILE A 22 54.55 13.39 -6.93
C ILE A 22 53.44 12.39 -6.59
N TRP A 23 53.22 11.38 -7.43
CA TRP A 23 52.19 10.39 -7.17
C TRP A 23 52.47 9.52 -5.93
N LYS A 24 53.74 9.14 -5.70
CA LYS A 24 54.15 8.43 -4.49
C LYS A 24 53.91 9.27 -3.23
N GLU A 25 54.22 10.55 -3.28
CA GLU A 25 53.96 11.48 -2.17
C GLU A 25 52.45 11.57 -1.84
N VAL A 26 51.61 11.82 -2.85
CA VAL A 26 50.14 11.89 -2.68
C VAL A 26 49.57 10.58 -2.13
N LYS A 27 50.08 9.43 -2.58
CA LYS A 27 49.67 8.11 -2.04
C LYS A 27 50.06 7.96 -0.57
N ALA A 28 51.30 8.33 -0.21
CA ALA A 28 51.78 8.23 1.16
C ALA A 28 50.96 9.13 2.10
N GLU A 29 50.68 10.38 1.70
CA GLU A 29 49.82 11.31 2.44
C GLU A 29 48.41 10.71 2.64
N ALA A 30 47.81 10.17 1.57
CA ALA A 30 46.48 9.57 1.63
C ALA A 30 46.41 8.36 2.57
N GLN A 31 47.47 7.53 2.62
CA GLN A 31 47.57 6.39 3.53
C GLN A 31 47.66 6.85 4.99
N THR A 32 48.54 7.82 5.28
CA THR A 32 48.72 8.38 6.62
C THR A 32 47.42 9.00 7.13
N ARG A 33 46.76 9.84 6.31
CA ARG A 33 45.46 10.45 6.64
C ARG A 33 44.35 9.43 6.86
N ALA A 34 44.36 8.33 6.10
CA ALA A 34 43.37 7.26 6.27
C ALA A 34 43.55 6.49 7.58
N ARG A 35 44.79 6.10 7.93
CA ARG A 35 45.09 5.39 9.19
C ARG A 35 44.77 6.26 10.41
N HIS A 36 45.25 7.50 10.41
CA HIS A 36 44.98 8.45 11.50
C HIS A 36 43.49 8.72 11.66
N GLY A 37 42.79 9.00 10.56
CA GLY A 37 41.35 9.26 10.60
C GLY A 37 40.52 8.07 11.08
N LEU A 38 40.91 6.83 10.75
CA LEU A 38 40.23 5.63 11.22
C LEU A 38 40.46 5.41 12.73
N ALA A 39 41.70 5.55 13.19
CA ALA A 39 42.06 5.36 14.59
C ALA A 39 41.43 6.42 15.52
N ALA A 40 41.28 7.65 15.03
CA ALA A 40 40.73 8.76 15.81
C ALA A 40 39.19 8.84 15.80
N TYR A 41 38.49 8.00 15.02
CA TYR A 41 37.04 8.13 14.84
C TYR A 41 36.27 7.60 16.05
N GLY A 42 35.66 8.50 16.83
CA GLY A 42 34.94 8.16 18.06
C GLY A 42 33.44 7.83 17.90
N SER A 43 32.88 7.93 16.69
CA SER A 43 31.45 7.68 16.42
C SER A 43 31.22 6.33 15.74
N ARG A 44 29.95 5.98 15.52
CA ARG A 44 29.50 4.73 14.89
C ARG A 44 28.47 4.98 13.80
N PHE A 45 28.43 4.09 12.82
CA PHE A 45 27.38 4.02 11.83
C PHE A 45 26.51 2.78 12.07
N TYR A 46 25.22 2.91 11.83
CA TYR A 46 24.26 1.82 11.97
C TYR A 46 23.53 1.65 10.65
N GLY A 47 23.47 0.42 10.14
CA GLY A 47 22.77 0.09 8.90
C GLY A 47 21.82 -1.09 9.12
N SER A 48 20.60 -0.98 8.63
CA SER A 48 19.65 -2.09 8.66
C SER A 48 18.78 -2.13 7.41
N ASP A 49 18.38 -3.34 7.03
CA ASP A 49 17.49 -3.63 5.92
C ASP A 49 16.77 -4.95 6.22
N VAL A 50 15.58 -5.14 5.65
CA VAL A 50 14.80 -6.38 5.82
C VAL A 50 15.36 -7.52 4.96
N ASP A 51 16.02 -7.22 3.84
CA ASP A 51 16.61 -8.25 2.97
C ASP A 51 18.03 -8.62 3.44
N GLU A 52 18.16 -9.83 3.97
CA GLU A 52 19.44 -10.40 4.42
C GLU A 52 20.51 -10.36 3.33
N ARG A 53 20.13 -10.58 2.07
CA ARG A 53 21.07 -10.60 0.93
C ARG A 53 21.74 -9.25 0.71
N VAL A 54 21.01 -8.14 0.90
CA VAL A 54 21.62 -6.80 0.77
C VAL A 54 22.50 -6.47 1.97
N ILE A 55 22.15 -6.94 3.18
CA ILE A 55 22.99 -6.77 4.37
C ILE A 55 24.32 -7.50 4.25
N GLU A 56 24.34 -8.73 3.74
CA GLU A 56 25.58 -9.45 3.48
C GLU A 56 26.48 -8.71 2.47
N ARG A 57 25.88 -8.19 1.39
CA ARG A 57 26.59 -7.38 0.39
C ARG A 57 27.13 -6.09 1.01
N ALA A 58 26.34 -5.42 1.85
CA ALA A 58 26.72 -4.18 2.53
C ALA A 58 27.92 -4.41 3.46
N ARG A 59 27.89 -5.48 4.29
CA ARG A 59 29.02 -5.89 5.15
C ARG A 59 30.28 -6.13 4.33
N ARG A 60 30.18 -6.90 3.24
CA ARG A 60 31.34 -7.18 2.36
C ARG A 60 31.89 -5.90 1.72
N ASN A 61 31.02 -5.00 1.28
CA ASN A 61 31.43 -3.73 0.68
C ASN A 61 32.12 -2.82 1.71
N ALA A 62 31.60 -2.70 2.93
CA ALA A 62 32.21 -1.91 4.00
C ALA A 62 33.59 -2.46 4.41
N ARG A 63 33.73 -3.80 4.48
CA ARG A 63 35.04 -4.46 4.69
C ARG A 63 36.02 -4.15 3.57
N ARG A 64 35.62 -4.28 2.30
CA ARG A 64 36.45 -3.90 1.14
C ARG A 64 36.80 -2.41 1.12
N ALA A 65 35.93 -1.56 1.66
CA ALA A 65 36.17 -0.14 1.84
C ALA A 65 37.04 0.19 3.06
N GLY A 66 37.52 -0.81 3.82
CA GLY A 66 38.41 -0.64 4.98
C GLY A 66 37.80 0.13 6.15
N ILE A 67 36.46 0.17 6.23
CA ILE A 67 35.69 0.91 7.25
C ILE A 67 34.63 0.01 7.92
N GLY A 68 34.72 -1.30 7.71
CA GLY A 68 33.75 -2.27 8.21
C GLY A 68 33.61 -2.26 9.73
N GLU A 69 34.69 -2.00 10.46
CA GLU A 69 34.69 -1.92 11.93
C GLU A 69 33.93 -0.71 12.49
N LEU A 70 33.62 0.29 11.66
CA LEU A 70 32.87 1.48 12.07
C LEU A 70 31.35 1.33 11.88
N ILE A 71 30.90 0.27 11.18
CA ILE A 71 29.50 0.11 10.80
C ILE A 71 28.91 -1.19 11.36
N ASP A 72 27.86 -1.04 12.16
CA ASP A 72 27.07 -2.16 12.66
C ASP A 72 25.88 -2.40 11.73
N PHE A 73 25.87 -3.57 11.08
CA PHE A 73 24.81 -3.98 10.16
C PHE A 73 23.89 -5.04 10.79
N ALA A 74 22.57 -4.84 10.70
CA ALA A 74 21.56 -5.79 11.17
C ALA A 74 20.50 -6.08 10.09
N VAL A 75 20.01 -7.32 10.03
CA VAL A 75 18.79 -7.64 9.28
C VAL A 75 17.61 -7.27 10.16
N LYS A 76 16.87 -6.22 9.78
CA LYS A 76 15.81 -5.65 10.61
C LYS A 76 14.80 -4.87 9.79
N ASP A 77 13.52 -5.12 10.05
CA ASP A 77 12.41 -4.32 9.53
C ASP A 77 12.36 -2.95 10.21
N VAL A 78 11.95 -1.91 9.47
CA VAL A 78 11.79 -0.56 10.01
C VAL A 78 10.78 -0.50 11.15
N ALA A 79 9.77 -1.37 11.16
CA ALA A 79 8.79 -1.47 12.24
C ALA A 79 9.42 -1.77 13.61
N GLN A 80 10.62 -2.36 13.62
CA GLN A 80 11.38 -2.66 14.82
C GLN A 80 12.55 -1.68 15.04
N LEU A 81 12.65 -0.61 14.26
CA LEU A 81 13.74 0.37 14.37
C LEU A 81 13.70 1.05 15.75
N ASN A 82 14.84 0.99 16.44
CA ASN A 82 15.04 1.61 17.75
C ASN A 82 16.29 2.48 17.70
N ASN A 83 16.33 3.52 18.52
CA ASN A 83 17.51 4.37 18.63
C ASN A 83 18.63 3.62 19.39
N PRO A 84 19.80 3.35 18.77
CA PRO A 84 20.91 2.66 19.44
C PRO A 84 21.59 3.53 20.50
N LEU A 85 21.36 4.85 20.49
CA LEU A 85 21.94 5.84 21.39
C LEU A 85 20.82 6.67 22.06
N PRO A 86 20.02 6.06 22.97
CA PRO A 86 18.85 6.71 23.55
C PRO A 86 19.20 7.91 24.45
N LYS A 87 20.44 7.97 24.98
CA LYS A 87 20.94 9.07 25.82
C LYS A 87 21.79 10.08 25.02
N GLY A 88 21.77 9.99 23.69
CA GLY A 88 22.62 10.78 22.82
C GLY A 88 24.05 10.24 22.66
N PRO A 89 24.93 10.96 21.95
CA PRO A 89 24.65 12.23 21.27
C PRO A 89 23.63 12.07 20.14
N TYR A 90 22.95 13.16 19.78
CA TYR A 90 22.08 13.15 18.60
C TYR A 90 22.88 12.97 17.32
N GLY A 91 22.23 12.40 16.32
CA GLY A 91 22.81 12.11 15.03
C GLY A 91 21.91 12.51 13.87
N THR A 92 22.16 11.89 12.72
CA THR A 92 21.30 12.00 11.55
C THR A 92 20.90 10.60 11.11
N VAL A 93 19.62 10.34 10.95
CA VAL A 93 19.13 9.16 10.22
C VAL A 93 19.08 9.51 8.74
N ILE A 94 19.72 8.71 7.90
CA ILE A 94 19.76 8.92 6.44
C ILE A 94 19.22 7.66 5.77
N SER A 95 18.28 7.81 4.85
CA SER A 95 17.70 6.68 4.13
C SER A 95 17.29 7.02 2.70
N ASN A 96 17.15 5.97 1.89
CA ASN A 96 16.56 6.00 0.56
C ASN A 96 15.42 4.95 0.50
N PRO A 97 14.22 5.28 1.05
CA PRO A 97 13.10 4.35 1.14
C PRO A 97 12.61 3.87 -0.23
N PRO A 98 11.89 2.75 -0.30
CA PRO A 98 11.32 2.27 -1.55
C PRO A 98 10.29 3.25 -2.11
N TYR A 99 10.18 3.28 -3.43
CA TYR A 99 9.24 4.09 -4.19
C TYR A 99 8.76 3.30 -5.41
N GLY A 100 7.55 3.63 -5.89
CA GLY A 100 6.95 3.01 -7.08
C GLY A 100 6.78 1.48 -7.00
N GLU A 101 6.58 0.83 -8.15
CA GLU A 101 6.23 -0.60 -8.28
C GLU A 101 7.33 -1.60 -7.88
N ARG A 102 8.46 -1.14 -7.32
CA ARG A 102 9.64 -2.00 -7.22
C ARG A 102 9.55 -3.11 -6.18
N LEU A 103 8.67 -3.05 -5.19
CA LEU A 103 8.57 -4.10 -4.17
C LEU A 103 7.17 -4.30 -3.57
N GLU A 104 6.30 -3.28 -3.52
CA GLU A 104 5.06 -3.35 -2.72
C GLU A 104 3.90 -2.55 -3.33
N SER A 105 2.67 -2.84 -2.89
CA SER A 105 1.49 -2.06 -3.29
C SER A 105 1.56 -0.63 -2.75
N GLU A 106 0.92 0.34 -3.42
CA GLU A 106 0.88 1.74 -2.96
C GLU A 106 0.43 1.90 -1.49
N PRO A 107 -0.60 1.17 -0.99
CA PRO A 107 -0.94 1.17 0.43
C PRO A 107 0.18 0.74 1.38
N ALA A 108 1.00 -0.24 0.99
CA ALA A 108 2.13 -0.69 1.79
C ALA A 108 3.23 0.38 1.87
N LEU A 109 3.54 1.05 0.75
CA LEU A 109 4.47 2.18 0.74
C LEU A 109 3.98 3.33 1.63
N ILE A 110 2.68 3.67 1.59
CA ILE A 110 2.08 4.69 2.46
C ILE A 110 2.21 4.29 3.92
N ALA A 111 1.88 3.04 4.27
CA ALA A 111 2.01 2.52 5.62
C ALA A 111 3.46 2.58 6.13
N LEU A 112 4.42 2.19 5.29
CA LEU A 112 5.86 2.22 5.59
C LEU A 112 6.35 3.63 5.92
N HIS A 113 6.06 4.60 5.06
CA HIS A 113 6.49 5.99 5.27
C HIS A 113 5.80 6.61 6.49
N SER A 114 4.53 6.30 6.71
CA SER A 114 3.78 6.74 7.87
C SER A 114 4.35 6.17 9.18
N LEU A 115 4.69 4.88 9.19
CA LEU A 115 5.34 4.20 10.30
C LEU A 115 6.73 4.78 10.58
N LEU A 116 7.53 5.01 9.53
CA LEU A 116 8.85 5.64 9.66
C LEU A 116 8.72 7.01 10.33
N GLY A 117 7.82 7.87 9.87
CA GLY A 117 7.59 9.18 10.49
C GLY A 117 7.23 9.09 11.97
N ARG A 118 6.40 8.11 12.35
CA ARG A 118 6.03 7.84 13.75
C ARG A 118 7.23 7.42 14.59
N ILE A 119 8.04 6.49 14.09
CA ILE A 119 9.25 6.01 14.78
C ILE A 119 10.27 7.13 14.93
N MET A 120 10.49 7.95 13.89
CA MET A 120 11.40 9.08 13.97
C MET A 120 10.99 10.05 15.09
N LYS A 121 9.70 10.36 15.20
CA LYS A 121 9.18 11.24 16.28
C LYS A 121 9.28 10.62 17.67
N SER A 122 9.10 9.31 17.81
CA SER A 122 9.07 8.65 19.12
C SER A 122 10.45 8.22 19.65
N GLN A 123 11.38 7.85 18.77
CA GLN A 123 12.68 7.27 19.14
C GLN A 123 13.86 8.21 18.90
N PHE A 124 13.71 9.19 17.99
CA PHE A 124 14.81 10.02 17.50
C PHE A 124 14.55 11.52 17.68
N GLY A 125 13.82 11.93 18.73
CA GLY A 125 13.68 13.35 19.09
C GLY A 125 15.04 14.04 19.25
N GLY A 126 15.20 15.23 18.69
CA GLY A 126 16.47 15.97 18.64
C GLY A 126 17.41 15.58 17.50
N TRP A 127 17.10 14.52 16.74
CA TRP A 127 17.93 14.09 15.60
C TRP A 127 17.56 14.83 14.31
N ASN A 128 18.50 14.81 13.37
CA ASN A 128 18.21 15.14 11.98
C ASN A 128 17.72 13.91 11.22
N LEU A 129 16.89 14.12 10.20
CA LEU A 129 16.49 13.10 9.24
C LEU A 129 16.77 13.60 7.83
N SER A 130 17.38 12.77 6.98
CA SER A 130 17.56 13.05 5.56
C SER A 130 17.04 11.89 4.72
N VAL A 131 16.06 12.15 3.86
CA VAL A 131 15.40 11.12 3.06
C VAL A 131 15.55 11.46 1.58
N PHE A 132 16.10 10.52 0.81
CA PHE A 132 16.16 10.58 -0.66
C PHE A 132 15.04 9.72 -1.24
N SER A 133 14.24 10.24 -2.16
CA SER A 133 13.13 9.49 -2.76
C SER A 133 12.80 9.99 -4.16
N ALA A 134 12.33 9.08 -5.03
CA ALA A 134 11.74 9.41 -6.32
C ALA A 134 10.23 9.68 -6.26
N SER A 135 9.61 9.57 -5.08
CA SER A 135 8.19 9.86 -4.85
C SER A 135 8.03 10.91 -3.73
N PRO A 136 8.13 12.21 -4.05
CA PRO A 136 7.99 13.29 -3.09
C PRO A 136 6.69 13.26 -2.28
N GLU A 137 5.63 12.70 -2.85
CA GLU A 137 4.31 12.54 -2.25
C GLU A 137 4.36 11.59 -1.05
N LEU A 138 5.10 10.48 -1.15
CA LEU A 138 5.25 9.52 -0.04
C LEU A 138 5.98 10.15 1.16
N LEU A 139 6.86 11.13 0.92
CA LEU A 139 7.54 11.85 2.01
C LEU A 139 6.58 12.72 2.84
N SER A 140 5.40 13.06 2.31
CA SER A 140 4.37 13.75 3.10
C SER A 140 3.79 12.85 4.21
N CYS A 141 3.81 11.52 4.02
CA CYS A 141 3.35 10.54 5.01
C CYS A 141 4.21 10.55 6.29
N LEU A 142 5.44 11.06 6.22
CA LEU A 142 6.31 11.25 7.39
C LEU A 142 5.70 12.23 8.41
N GLN A 143 4.83 13.14 7.95
CA GLN A 143 4.22 14.20 8.76
C GLN A 143 5.27 15.09 9.44
N LEU A 144 6.32 15.42 8.69
CA LEU A 144 7.41 16.29 9.10
C LEU A 144 7.56 17.42 8.07
N ARG A 145 7.86 18.62 8.55
CA ARG A 145 8.16 19.76 7.69
C ARG A 145 9.65 19.71 7.34
N ALA A 146 9.96 19.71 6.04
CA ALA A 146 11.33 19.76 5.58
C ALA A 146 11.89 21.19 5.71
N ASP A 147 13.11 21.31 6.22
CA ASP A 147 13.84 22.57 6.34
C ASP A 147 14.61 22.91 5.06
N LYS A 148 15.09 21.87 4.37
CA LYS A 148 15.84 21.97 3.13
C LYS A 148 15.45 20.85 2.16
N GLN A 149 15.56 21.15 0.87
CA GLN A 149 15.36 20.17 -0.19
C GLN A 149 16.35 20.35 -1.33
N PHE A 150 16.75 19.24 -1.95
CA PHE A 150 17.68 19.20 -3.08
C PHE A 150 17.13 18.28 -4.16
N LYS A 151 17.17 18.71 -5.42
CA LYS A 151 16.78 17.88 -6.57
C LYS A 151 18.02 17.19 -7.13
N ALA A 152 17.90 15.91 -7.48
CA ALA A 152 18.96 15.18 -8.17
C ALA A 152 18.37 14.12 -9.11
N LYS A 153 19.12 13.76 -10.15
CA LYS A 153 18.80 12.63 -11.02
C LYS A 153 19.43 11.35 -10.48
N ASN A 154 18.65 10.27 -10.43
CA ASN A 154 19.16 8.92 -10.21
C ASN A 154 18.90 8.07 -11.46
N GLY A 155 19.85 8.11 -12.39
CA GLY A 155 19.64 7.62 -13.75
C GLY A 155 18.50 8.40 -14.43
N PRO A 156 17.43 7.73 -14.93
CA PRO A 156 16.31 8.42 -15.55
C PRO A 156 15.37 9.12 -14.54
N LEU A 157 15.43 8.73 -13.26
CA LEU A 157 14.47 9.16 -12.25
C LEU A 157 14.78 10.56 -11.70
N ASP A 158 13.74 11.38 -11.59
CA ASP A 158 13.79 12.61 -10.80
C ASP A 158 13.60 12.29 -9.32
N CYS A 159 14.60 12.63 -8.51
CA CYS A 159 14.59 12.40 -7.08
C CYS A 159 14.72 13.70 -6.31
N ILE A 160 14.22 13.67 -5.08
CA ILE A 160 14.38 14.75 -4.11
C ILE A 160 15.00 14.20 -2.83
N GLN A 161 15.98 14.92 -2.29
CA GLN A 161 16.45 14.76 -0.93
C GLN A 161 15.79 15.82 -0.06
N LYS A 162 15.13 15.42 1.03
CA LYS A 162 14.56 16.34 2.02
C LYS A 162 15.22 16.14 3.37
N ASN A 163 15.56 17.25 4.02
CA ASN A 163 16.12 17.26 5.37
C ASN A 163 15.09 17.80 6.35
N TYR A 164 15.01 17.18 7.52
CA TYR A 164 14.06 17.48 8.58
C TYR A 164 14.80 17.54 9.92
N HIS A 165 14.43 18.48 10.77
CA HIS A 165 14.81 18.47 12.18
C HIS A 165 13.67 17.90 13.04
N LEU A 166 13.97 16.92 13.89
CA LEU A 166 13.00 16.29 14.77
C LEU A 166 12.97 17.03 16.10
N ALA A 167 11.82 17.60 16.45
CA ALA A 167 11.64 18.20 17.76
C ALA A 167 11.91 17.17 18.87
N GLU A 168 12.56 17.60 19.94
CA GLU A 168 12.63 16.78 21.16
C GLU A 168 11.22 16.53 21.68
N SER A 169 10.92 15.28 21.97
CA SER A 169 9.61 14.87 22.49
C SER A 169 9.70 14.74 24.00
N GLU A 170 8.90 15.52 24.75
CA GLU A 170 8.67 15.32 26.19
C GLU A 170 7.71 14.14 26.48
N GLY A 171 7.79 13.05 25.71
CA GLY A 171 6.95 11.86 25.94
C GLY A 171 5.48 12.01 25.55
N GLY A 172 5.14 12.97 24.67
CA GLY A 172 3.78 13.12 24.14
C GLY A 172 3.36 11.96 23.24
N LYS A 173 2.10 11.53 23.34
CA LYS A 173 1.53 10.56 22.38
C LYS A 173 1.65 11.13 20.95
N PRO A 174 2.12 10.34 19.97
CA PRO A 174 2.17 10.82 18.59
C PRO A 174 0.74 11.19 18.14
N ALA A 175 0.56 12.43 17.68
CA ALA A 175 -0.70 12.88 17.11
C ALA A 175 -1.13 11.92 15.98
N MET A 176 -2.36 11.42 16.03
CA MET A 176 -2.86 10.51 15.01
C MET A 176 -3.23 11.27 13.74
N LEU A 177 -2.89 10.68 12.60
CA LEU A 177 -3.26 11.15 11.27
C LEU A 177 -4.78 11.27 11.15
N ALA A 178 -5.24 12.38 10.58
CA ALA A 178 -6.64 12.64 10.29
C ALA A 178 -7.56 12.26 11.46
N GLU A 179 -7.30 12.80 12.65
CA GLU A 179 -7.91 12.33 13.90
C GLU A 179 -9.44 12.30 13.87
N ASP A 180 -10.08 13.30 13.26
CA ASP A 180 -11.54 13.33 13.07
C ASP A 180 -12.04 12.15 12.23
N PHE A 181 -11.34 11.86 11.13
CA PHE A 181 -11.62 10.71 10.28
C PHE A 181 -11.39 9.40 11.04
N ALA A 182 -10.25 9.25 11.73
CA ALA A 182 -9.95 8.06 12.52
C ALA A 182 -10.99 7.81 13.62
N ASN A 183 -11.42 8.88 14.30
CA ASN A 183 -12.45 8.82 15.34
C ASN A 183 -13.82 8.45 14.75
N ARG A 184 -14.18 9.01 13.60
CA ARG A 184 -15.40 8.63 12.89
C ARG A 184 -15.36 7.16 12.45
N LEU A 185 -14.24 6.71 11.88
CA LEU A 185 -14.04 5.34 11.44
C LEU A 185 -14.11 4.34 12.60
N ARG A 186 -13.53 4.64 13.77
CA ARG A 186 -13.67 3.83 15.00
C ARG A 186 -15.12 3.68 15.46
N LYS A 187 -15.87 4.79 15.46
CA LYS A 187 -17.30 4.78 15.82
C LYS A 187 -18.09 3.91 14.86
N ASN A 188 -17.85 4.05 13.56
CA ASN A 188 -18.48 3.23 12.53
C ASN A 188 -18.09 1.75 12.67
N LEU A 189 -16.82 1.42 12.91
CA LEU A 189 -16.35 0.05 13.11
C LEU A 189 -17.11 -0.63 14.25
N LYS A 190 -17.14 -0.01 15.44
CA LYS A 190 -17.86 -0.54 16.60
C LYS A 190 -19.36 -0.75 16.31
N LYS A 191 -19.99 0.19 15.60
CA LYS A 191 -21.41 0.11 15.24
C LYS A 191 -21.68 -1.02 14.24
N PHE A 192 -20.95 -1.02 13.12
CA PHE A 192 -21.21 -1.90 11.99
C PHE A 192 -20.70 -3.32 12.23
N GLU A 193 -19.64 -3.54 12.99
CA GLU A 193 -19.19 -4.89 13.32
C GLU A 193 -20.23 -5.64 14.16
N LYS A 194 -20.82 -4.96 15.16
CA LYS A 194 -21.91 -5.53 15.96
C LYS A 194 -23.12 -5.87 15.08
N TRP A 195 -23.54 -4.92 14.23
CA TRP A 195 -24.67 -5.11 13.31
C TRP A 195 -24.42 -6.23 12.30
N ALA A 196 -23.24 -6.26 11.69
CA ALA A 196 -22.86 -7.25 10.68
C ALA A 196 -22.86 -8.67 11.26
N ARG A 197 -22.34 -8.84 12.49
CA ARG A 197 -22.40 -10.12 13.21
C ARG A 197 -23.83 -10.56 13.51
N GLN A 198 -24.72 -9.64 13.87
CA GLN A 198 -26.14 -9.94 14.13
C GLN A 198 -26.89 -10.33 12.85
N GLU A 199 -26.60 -9.67 11.74
CA GLU A 199 -27.23 -9.96 10.45
C GLU A 199 -26.61 -11.17 9.73
N GLY A 200 -25.45 -11.68 10.17
CA GLY A 200 -24.75 -12.77 9.51
C GLY A 200 -24.14 -12.35 8.16
N ILE A 201 -23.53 -11.16 8.12
CA ILE A 201 -22.85 -10.62 6.94
C ILE A 201 -21.41 -10.24 7.28
N GLU A 202 -20.52 -10.34 6.31
CA GLU A 202 -19.11 -9.92 6.46
C GLU A 202 -18.69 -8.85 5.44
N CYS A 203 -19.56 -8.54 4.48
CA CYS A 203 -19.34 -7.52 3.46
C CYS A 203 -20.24 -6.30 3.67
N TYR A 204 -19.64 -5.15 3.99
CA TYR A 204 -20.39 -3.93 4.28
C TYR A 204 -19.58 -2.65 4.09
N ARG A 205 -20.30 -1.56 3.83
CA ARG A 205 -19.75 -0.21 3.80
C ARG A 205 -19.47 0.24 5.24
N LEU A 206 -18.19 0.46 5.54
CA LEU A 206 -17.71 0.91 6.84
C LEU A 206 -17.71 2.43 6.97
N TYR A 207 -17.50 3.14 5.87
CA TYR A 207 -17.48 4.60 5.80
C TYR A 207 -17.97 5.04 4.42
N ASP A 208 -18.80 6.09 4.35
CA ASP A 208 -19.39 6.57 3.11
C ASP A 208 -19.44 8.09 3.06
N ALA A 209 -18.27 8.70 2.86
CA ALA A 209 -18.10 10.16 2.81
C ALA A 209 -18.77 10.88 3.99
N ASP A 210 -18.77 10.27 5.19
CA ASP A 210 -19.45 10.79 6.39
C ASP A 210 -18.98 12.20 6.79
N LEU A 211 -17.79 12.60 6.33
CA LEU A 211 -17.19 13.91 6.56
C LEU A 211 -16.88 14.58 5.22
N PRO A 212 -17.33 15.83 4.97
CA PRO A 212 -17.14 16.52 3.68
C PRO A 212 -15.68 16.62 3.23
N GLU A 213 -14.76 16.75 4.18
CA GLU A 213 -13.31 16.87 3.94
C GLU A 213 -12.66 15.54 3.47
N TYR A 214 -13.33 14.42 3.73
CA TYR A 214 -12.84 13.06 3.51
C TYR A 214 -13.81 12.30 2.59
N ASN A 215 -13.80 12.69 1.31
CA ASN A 215 -14.73 12.17 0.31
C ASN A 215 -14.27 10.81 -0.24
N VAL A 216 -14.36 9.78 0.59
CA VAL A 216 -14.03 8.39 0.24
C VAL A 216 -15.12 7.44 0.69
N ALA A 217 -15.16 6.26 0.08
CA ALA A 217 -15.96 5.15 0.53
C ALA A 217 -15.05 4.01 0.95
N ILE A 218 -15.33 3.38 2.10
CA ILE A 218 -14.55 2.24 2.61
C ILE A 218 -15.49 1.06 2.74
N ASP A 219 -15.22 0.01 1.95
CA ASP A 219 -15.90 -1.28 2.07
C ASP A 219 -15.01 -2.28 2.78
N ARG A 220 -15.64 -3.11 3.60
CA ARG A 220 -15.04 -4.31 4.15
C ARG A 220 -15.56 -5.53 3.37
N TYR A 221 -14.65 -6.44 3.03
CA TYR A 221 -14.92 -7.74 2.41
C TYR A 221 -14.16 -8.81 3.21
N GLY A 222 -14.78 -9.33 4.27
CA GLY A 222 -14.11 -10.25 5.19
C GLY A 222 -12.91 -9.61 5.89
N ASP A 223 -11.70 -10.13 5.63
CA ASP A 223 -10.42 -9.59 6.12
C ASP A 223 -9.80 -8.53 5.20
N TRP A 224 -10.40 -8.27 4.04
CA TRP A 224 -9.96 -7.25 3.08
C TRP A 224 -10.74 -5.95 3.23
N VAL A 225 -10.12 -4.87 2.76
CA VAL A 225 -10.73 -3.53 2.73
C VAL A 225 -10.50 -2.89 1.37
N VAL A 226 -11.53 -2.27 0.82
CA VAL A 226 -11.42 -1.44 -0.39
C VAL A 226 -11.67 0.00 0.00
N VAL A 227 -10.70 0.87 -0.27
CA VAL A 227 -10.85 2.32 -0.20
C VAL A 227 -11.09 2.83 -1.61
N GLN A 228 -12.27 3.40 -1.84
CA GLN A 228 -12.67 4.02 -3.08
C GLN A 228 -12.62 5.54 -2.94
N GLU A 229 -11.77 6.19 -3.74
CA GLU A 229 -11.74 7.65 -3.79
C GLU A 229 -12.86 8.18 -4.71
N TYR A 230 -13.60 9.16 -4.22
CA TYR A 230 -14.51 9.96 -5.07
C TYR A 230 -13.74 11.13 -5.69
N ALA A 231 -14.14 11.55 -6.89
CA ALA A 231 -13.47 12.65 -7.57
C ALA A 231 -13.47 13.92 -6.69
N PRO A 232 -12.31 14.52 -6.40
CA PRO A 232 -12.26 15.76 -5.63
C PRO A 232 -12.97 16.87 -6.43
N PRO A 233 -13.60 17.84 -5.75
CA PRO A 233 -14.10 19.03 -6.41
C PRO A 233 -12.98 19.72 -7.20
N LYS A 234 -13.29 20.32 -8.35
CA LYS A 234 -12.30 21.03 -9.19
C LYS A 234 -11.59 22.19 -8.46
N THR A 235 -12.14 22.63 -7.33
CA THR A 235 -11.62 23.70 -6.48
C THR A 235 -10.50 23.23 -5.53
N VAL A 236 -10.30 21.92 -5.38
CA VAL A 236 -9.29 21.35 -4.48
C VAL A 236 -8.01 21.06 -5.27
N ASP A 237 -6.88 21.54 -4.74
CA ASP A 237 -5.56 21.25 -5.29
C ASP A 237 -5.27 19.74 -5.30
N ALA A 238 -4.82 19.23 -6.45
CA ALA A 238 -4.62 17.80 -6.66
C ALA A 238 -3.54 17.19 -5.74
N HIS A 239 -2.51 17.95 -5.39
CA HIS A 239 -1.46 17.48 -4.48
C HIS A 239 -2.00 17.38 -3.05
N LYS A 240 -2.78 18.37 -2.61
CA LYS A 240 -3.48 18.31 -1.31
C LYS A 240 -4.49 17.16 -1.25
N ALA A 241 -5.24 16.91 -2.32
CA ALA A 241 -6.17 15.79 -2.40
C ALA A 241 -5.42 14.44 -2.23
N ARG A 242 -4.31 14.27 -2.95
CA ARG A 242 -3.48 13.05 -2.84
C ARG A 242 -2.88 12.87 -1.45
N GLN A 243 -2.41 13.96 -0.82
CA GLN A 243 -1.93 13.90 0.57
C GLN A 243 -3.04 13.47 1.54
N ARG A 244 -4.25 14.03 1.41
CA ARG A 244 -5.40 13.62 2.22
C ARG A 244 -5.75 12.15 2.02
N LEU A 245 -5.68 11.65 0.78
CA LEU A 245 -5.90 10.23 0.49
C LEU A 245 -4.87 9.34 1.20
N PHE A 246 -3.60 9.74 1.22
CA PHE A 246 -2.56 9.00 1.95
C PHE A 246 -2.81 8.98 3.46
N ASP A 247 -3.24 10.11 4.02
CA ASP A 247 -3.60 10.21 5.43
C ASP A 247 -4.81 9.30 5.76
N ILE A 248 -5.81 9.24 4.88
CA ILE A 248 -6.97 8.33 4.97
C ILE A 248 -6.51 6.87 4.97
N ILE A 249 -5.63 6.48 4.05
CA ILE A 249 -5.13 5.10 3.93
C ILE A 249 -4.37 4.71 5.20
N ALA A 250 -3.43 5.56 5.64
CA ALA A 250 -2.66 5.31 6.86
C ALA A 250 -3.56 5.23 8.11
N ALA A 251 -4.54 6.12 8.25
CA ALA A 251 -5.49 6.09 9.35
C ALA A 251 -6.40 4.85 9.29
N THR A 252 -6.82 4.42 8.10
CA THR A 252 -7.63 3.21 7.90
C THR A 252 -6.86 1.96 8.32
N ILE A 253 -5.62 1.80 7.86
CA ILE A 253 -4.74 0.69 8.25
C ILE A 253 -4.57 0.66 9.76
N ALA A 254 -4.31 1.81 10.38
CA ALA A 254 -4.10 1.91 11.82
C ALA A 254 -5.36 1.63 12.66
N VAL A 255 -6.54 2.09 12.23
CA VAL A 255 -7.80 1.90 12.97
C VAL A 255 -8.33 0.47 12.84
N LEU A 256 -8.19 -0.14 11.67
CA LEU A 256 -8.69 -1.48 11.41
C LEU A 256 -7.68 -2.57 11.79
N GLU A 257 -6.43 -2.18 12.10
CA GLU A 257 -5.32 -3.09 12.42
C GLU A 257 -5.11 -4.17 11.34
N ILE A 258 -5.31 -3.79 10.07
CA ILE A 258 -5.18 -4.68 8.93
C ILE A 258 -3.76 -4.66 8.37
N ALA A 259 -3.34 -5.77 7.76
CA ALA A 259 -2.11 -5.80 6.99
C ALA A 259 -2.23 -4.87 5.76
N PRO A 260 -1.22 -4.05 5.42
CA PRO A 260 -1.32 -3.11 4.29
C PRO A 260 -1.60 -3.78 2.94
N ASN A 261 -1.16 -5.03 2.75
CA ASN A 261 -1.43 -5.83 1.55
C ASN A 261 -2.90 -6.31 1.43
N LYS A 262 -3.71 -6.17 2.49
CA LYS A 262 -5.15 -6.45 2.51
C LYS A 262 -6.01 -5.20 2.25
N LEU A 263 -5.39 -4.03 2.09
CA LEU A 263 -6.06 -2.81 1.66
C LEU A 263 -5.89 -2.64 0.15
N VAL A 264 -6.99 -2.51 -0.57
CA VAL A 264 -7.01 -2.16 -1.99
C VAL A 264 -7.46 -0.71 -2.15
N LEU A 265 -6.67 0.07 -2.87
CA LEU A 265 -7.05 1.42 -3.28
C LEU A 265 -7.64 1.36 -4.69
N LYS A 266 -8.85 1.90 -4.85
CA LYS A 266 -9.46 2.14 -6.17
C LYS A 266 -9.62 3.63 -6.40
N THR A 267 -8.98 4.13 -7.44
CA THR A 267 -9.13 5.51 -7.93
C THR A 267 -10.13 5.51 -9.08
N ARG A 268 -11.09 6.45 -9.07
CA ARG A 268 -12.02 6.63 -10.20
C ARG A 268 -11.29 7.38 -11.32
N GLU A 269 -10.65 6.66 -12.22
CA GLU A 269 -10.37 7.20 -13.55
C GLU A 269 -11.67 7.16 -14.38
N ARG A 270 -12.09 8.31 -14.91
CA ARG A 270 -13.25 8.36 -15.82
C ARG A 270 -12.90 7.62 -17.11
N GLN A 271 -13.31 6.36 -17.22
CA GLN A 271 -13.27 5.65 -18.49
C GLN A 271 -14.43 6.12 -19.37
N LYS A 272 -14.11 6.67 -20.55
CA LYS A 272 -15.09 7.01 -21.60
C LYS A 272 -15.25 5.82 -22.56
N GLY A 273 -16.48 5.51 -22.96
CA GLY A 273 -16.78 4.58 -24.07
C GLY A 273 -16.93 3.10 -23.68
N LYS A 274 -16.71 2.19 -24.64
CA LYS A 274 -16.92 0.71 -24.53
C LYS A 274 -16.00 -0.01 -23.51
N ASN A 275 -15.14 0.71 -22.80
CA ASN A 275 -14.14 0.15 -21.89
C ASN A 275 -14.68 -0.13 -20.47
N GLN A 276 -15.92 0.22 -20.16
CA GLN A 276 -16.53 0.03 -18.82
C GLN A 276 -16.56 -1.43 -18.34
N TYR A 277 -16.45 -2.40 -19.26
CA TYR A 277 -16.46 -3.84 -18.98
C TYR A 277 -15.10 -4.52 -19.16
N GLN A 278 -14.02 -3.75 -19.36
CA GLN A 278 -12.68 -4.32 -19.50
C GLN A 278 -12.02 -4.53 -18.15
N LYS A 279 -11.26 -5.63 -18.06
CA LYS A 279 -10.41 -5.98 -16.93
C LYS A 279 -9.31 -4.90 -16.80
N MET A 280 -9.19 -4.28 -15.64
CA MET A 280 -8.22 -3.23 -15.32
C MET A 280 -6.85 -3.78 -14.89
N ALA A 281 -6.81 -5.01 -14.36
CA ALA A 281 -5.58 -5.70 -13.96
C ALA A 281 -5.71 -7.21 -14.21
N GLU A 282 -4.60 -7.95 -14.23
CA GLU A 282 -4.59 -9.40 -14.44
C GLU A 282 -4.07 -10.19 -13.23
N LYS A 283 -4.44 -9.81 -12.00
CA LYS A 283 -4.04 -10.59 -10.82
C LYS A 283 -4.79 -11.91 -10.72
N GLY A 284 -6.09 -11.92 -11.04
CA GLY A 284 -6.92 -13.13 -11.00
C GLY A 284 -7.28 -13.58 -9.58
N ASP A 285 -7.02 -12.75 -8.57
CA ASP A 285 -7.25 -13.06 -7.16
C ASP A 285 -8.74 -12.87 -6.81
N PHE A 286 -9.49 -13.99 -6.81
CA PHE A 286 -10.86 -14.03 -6.31
C PHE A 286 -10.87 -14.43 -4.84
N ILE A 287 -11.72 -13.76 -4.07
CA ILE A 287 -11.90 -14.00 -2.64
C ILE A 287 -13.32 -14.51 -2.43
N GLU A 288 -13.45 -15.61 -1.69
CA GLU A 288 -14.75 -16.11 -1.24
C GLU A 288 -15.22 -15.24 -0.08
N VAL A 289 -16.46 -14.77 -0.18
CA VAL A 289 -17.12 -13.99 0.87
C VAL A 289 -18.52 -14.54 1.16
N GLN A 290 -19.04 -14.22 2.34
CA GLN A 290 -20.35 -14.62 2.81
C GLN A 290 -21.33 -13.44 2.93
N GLU A 291 -22.53 -13.64 2.39
CA GLU A 291 -23.67 -12.75 2.58
C GLU A 291 -24.89 -13.58 3.02
N TYR A 292 -25.24 -13.48 4.30
CA TYR A 292 -26.26 -14.33 4.91
C TYR A 292 -25.88 -15.82 4.76
N ASN A 293 -26.72 -16.61 4.09
CA ASN A 293 -26.45 -18.02 3.78
C ASN A 293 -25.79 -18.22 2.40
N ALA A 294 -25.55 -17.16 1.63
CA ALA A 294 -24.92 -17.24 0.31
C ALA A 294 -23.41 -17.07 0.39
N ARG A 295 -22.69 -17.89 -0.36
CA ARG A 295 -21.24 -17.76 -0.58
C ARG A 295 -20.99 -17.18 -1.97
N LEU A 296 -20.12 -16.19 -2.10
CA LEU A 296 -19.93 -15.43 -3.33
C LEU A 296 -18.44 -15.18 -3.58
N TRP A 297 -18.03 -15.21 -4.84
CA TRP A 297 -16.72 -14.76 -5.27
C TRP A 297 -16.73 -13.26 -5.53
N VAL A 298 -15.80 -12.53 -4.93
CA VAL A 298 -15.50 -11.12 -5.25
C VAL A 298 -14.08 -11.01 -5.83
N ASN A 299 -13.85 -9.98 -6.64
CA ASN A 299 -12.51 -9.61 -7.10
C ASN A 299 -12.31 -8.12 -6.83
N LEU A 300 -11.38 -7.81 -5.94
CA LEU A 300 -11.22 -6.46 -5.41
C LEU A 300 -10.31 -5.57 -6.27
N THR A 301 -9.62 -6.12 -7.29
CA THR A 301 -8.53 -5.42 -7.98
C THR A 301 -8.72 -5.32 -9.50
N ASP A 302 -9.22 -6.36 -10.15
CA ASP A 302 -9.16 -6.51 -11.61
C ASP A 302 -10.30 -5.82 -12.35
N TYR A 303 -11.39 -5.42 -11.68
CA TYR A 303 -12.56 -4.84 -12.31
C TYR A 303 -12.89 -3.48 -11.69
N LEU A 304 -13.76 -2.69 -12.35
CA LEU A 304 -14.25 -1.43 -11.79
C LEU A 304 -14.97 -1.67 -10.46
N ASP A 305 -15.97 -2.55 -10.48
CA ASP A 305 -16.69 -3.02 -9.29
C ASP A 305 -16.06 -4.30 -8.73
N THR A 306 -16.58 -4.79 -7.60
CA THR A 306 -15.98 -5.92 -6.86
C THR A 306 -16.61 -7.27 -7.19
N GLY A 307 -17.66 -7.31 -8.02
CA GLY A 307 -18.49 -8.49 -8.22
C GLY A 307 -19.70 -8.56 -7.29
N LEU A 308 -19.87 -7.60 -6.36
CA LEU A 308 -21.01 -7.58 -5.43
C LEU A 308 -21.42 -6.14 -5.08
N PHE A 309 -22.63 -5.75 -5.48
CA PHE A 309 -23.24 -4.48 -5.06
C PHE A 309 -23.81 -4.60 -3.65
N LEU A 310 -23.09 -4.06 -2.66
CA LEU A 310 -23.37 -4.25 -1.24
C LEU A 310 -24.70 -3.63 -0.78
N ASP A 311 -25.09 -2.51 -1.37
CA ASP A 311 -26.33 -1.78 -1.08
C ASP A 311 -27.59 -2.61 -1.35
N HIS A 312 -27.56 -3.50 -2.35
CA HIS A 312 -28.70 -4.33 -2.75
C HIS A 312 -28.92 -5.62 -1.93
N ARG A 313 -28.18 -5.83 -0.82
CA ARG A 313 -28.22 -7.09 -0.05
C ARG A 313 -29.62 -7.48 0.47
N ILE A 314 -30.42 -6.48 0.88
CA ILE A 314 -31.76 -6.73 1.44
C ILE A 314 -32.69 -7.26 0.35
N ALA A 315 -32.64 -6.66 -0.85
CA ALA A 315 -33.41 -7.14 -1.99
C ALA A 315 -33.02 -8.59 -2.34
N ARG A 316 -31.72 -8.91 -2.36
CA ARG A 316 -31.26 -10.28 -2.58
C ARG A 316 -31.80 -11.27 -1.54
N ARG A 317 -31.76 -10.91 -0.25
CA ARG A 317 -32.35 -11.73 0.82
C ARG A 317 -33.86 -11.95 0.62
N MET A 318 -34.59 -10.90 0.24
CA MET A 318 -36.03 -11.01 -0.05
C MET A 318 -36.31 -11.96 -1.22
N LEU A 319 -35.52 -11.89 -2.30
CA LEU A 319 -35.64 -12.84 -3.42
C LEU A 319 -35.47 -14.28 -2.95
N GLY A 320 -34.50 -14.56 -2.07
CA GLY A 320 -34.36 -15.87 -1.44
C GLY A 320 -35.63 -16.31 -0.71
N GLN A 321 -36.22 -15.46 0.11
CA GLN A 321 -37.46 -15.76 0.85
C GLN A 321 -38.68 -15.99 -0.07
N MET A 322 -38.72 -15.33 -1.23
CA MET A 322 -39.86 -15.37 -2.16
C MET A 322 -39.77 -16.50 -3.21
N SER A 323 -38.63 -17.20 -3.29
CA SER A 323 -38.30 -18.08 -4.42
C SER A 323 -38.75 -19.53 -4.28
N LYS A 324 -39.20 -19.98 -3.09
CA LYS A 324 -39.53 -21.39 -2.85
C LYS A 324 -40.53 -21.95 -3.87
N GLY A 325 -40.09 -22.94 -4.66
CA GLY A 325 -40.87 -23.61 -5.70
C GLY A 325 -41.16 -22.77 -6.94
N LYS A 326 -40.53 -21.60 -7.11
CA LYS A 326 -40.76 -20.68 -8.24
C LYS A 326 -39.74 -20.91 -9.35
N ASP A 327 -40.13 -20.64 -10.59
CA ASP A 327 -39.15 -20.41 -11.65
C ASP A 327 -38.68 -18.96 -11.57
N PHE A 328 -37.37 -18.78 -11.44
CA PHE A 328 -36.74 -17.49 -11.22
C PHE A 328 -36.07 -17.01 -12.50
N LEU A 329 -36.24 -15.73 -12.83
CA LEU A 329 -35.58 -15.07 -13.95
C LEU A 329 -34.78 -13.88 -13.42
N ASN A 330 -33.50 -13.82 -13.77
CA ASN A 330 -32.61 -12.71 -13.45
C ASN A 330 -32.06 -12.12 -14.75
N LEU A 331 -32.42 -10.88 -15.04
CA LEU A 331 -32.00 -10.12 -16.20
C LEU A 331 -30.98 -9.06 -15.78
N PHE A 332 -30.03 -8.74 -16.66
CA PHE A 332 -28.88 -7.88 -16.31
C PHE A 332 -28.14 -8.44 -15.09
N SER A 333 -27.93 -9.76 -15.10
CA SER A 333 -27.64 -10.53 -13.90
C SER A 333 -26.29 -10.22 -13.26
N TYR A 334 -25.37 -9.58 -13.98
CA TYR A 334 -24.00 -9.35 -13.55
C TYR A 334 -23.37 -10.68 -13.08
N THR A 335 -22.84 -10.75 -11.85
CA THR A 335 -22.23 -11.95 -11.26
C THR A 335 -23.25 -12.93 -10.66
N GLY A 336 -24.54 -12.77 -10.93
CA GLY A 336 -25.58 -13.73 -10.54
C GLY A 336 -25.84 -13.83 -9.04
N SER A 337 -25.41 -12.87 -8.22
CA SER A 337 -25.59 -12.91 -6.76
C SER A 337 -27.07 -13.05 -6.35
N ALA A 338 -27.99 -12.38 -7.03
CA ALA A 338 -29.43 -12.55 -6.80
C ALA A 338 -29.93 -13.97 -7.15
N SER A 339 -29.39 -14.58 -8.21
CA SER A 339 -29.70 -15.96 -8.61
C SER A 339 -29.22 -16.98 -7.58
N VAL A 340 -28.10 -16.72 -6.91
CA VAL A 340 -27.63 -17.53 -5.78
C VAL A 340 -28.64 -17.52 -4.64
N HIS A 341 -29.10 -16.33 -4.22
CA HIS A 341 -30.09 -16.21 -3.15
C HIS A 341 -31.41 -16.89 -3.51
N ALA A 342 -31.91 -16.70 -4.74
CA ALA A 342 -33.12 -17.38 -5.21
C ALA A 342 -32.94 -18.91 -5.28
N GLY A 343 -31.79 -19.41 -5.73
CA GLY A 343 -31.51 -20.84 -5.73
C GLY A 343 -31.48 -21.43 -4.32
N LEU A 344 -30.79 -20.79 -3.38
CA LEU A 344 -30.73 -21.20 -1.96
C LEU A 344 -32.09 -21.11 -1.25
N GLY A 345 -32.97 -20.22 -1.71
CA GLY A 345 -34.35 -20.12 -1.25
C GLY A 345 -35.29 -21.23 -1.77
N GLY A 346 -34.78 -22.12 -2.62
CA GLY A 346 -35.51 -23.27 -3.14
C GLY A 346 -36.27 -23.00 -4.45
N ALA A 347 -35.76 -22.11 -5.31
CA ALA A 347 -36.26 -21.96 -6.67
C ALA A 347 -36.31 -23.32 -7.40
N ARG A 348 -37.42 -23.58 -8.11
CA ARG A 348 -37.60 -24.76 -8.97
C ARG A 348 -36.60 -24.75 -10.14
N SER A 349 -36.41 -23.57 -10.73
CA SER A 349 -35.41 -23.32 -11.76
C SER A 349 -34.93 -21.87 -11.68
N THR A 350 -33.72 -21.60 -12.16
CA THR A 350 -33.19 -20.23 -12.31
C THR A 350 -32.72 -20.03 -13.74
N THR A 351 -33.15 -18.95 -14.39
CA THR A 351 -32.63 -18.49 -15.68
C THR A 351 -31.93 -17.17 -15.46
N THR A 352 -30.64 -17.10 -15.77
CA THR A 352 -29.74 -15.97 -15.47
C THR A 352 -29.16 -15.44 -16.76
N VAL A 353 -29.48 -14.19 -17.11
CA VAL A 353 -29.20 -13.60 -18.43
C VAL A 353 -28.34 -12.35 -18.30
N ASP A 354 -27.26 -12.28 -19.07
CA ASP A 354 -26.38 -11.12 -19.17
C ASP A 354 -25.71 -11.06 -20.55
N MET A 355 -25.30 -9.89 -21.02
CA MET A 355 -24.56 -9.79 -22.29
C MET A 355 -23.08 -10.18 -22.13
N SER A 356 -22.54 -10.05 -20.91
CA SER A 356 -21.13 -10.28 -20.60
C SER A 356 -20.86 -11.75 -20.31
N ARG A 357 -20.12 -12.40 -21.20
CA ARG A 357 -19.64 -13.78 -20.98
C ARG A 357 -18.81 -13.89 -19.70
N THR A 358 -17.93 -12.92 -19.43
CA THR A 358 -17.09 -12.88 -18.22
C THR A 358 -17.94 -12.89 -16.94
N TYR A 359 -19.02 -12.12 -16.91
CA TYR A 359 -19.89 -12.09 -15.73
C TYR A 359 -20.78 -13.32 -15.62
N LEU A 360 -21.19 -13.93 -16.73
CA LEU A 360 -21.89 -15.22 -16.70
C LEU A 360 -20.99 -16.36 -16.23
N GLU A 361 -19.73 -16.43 -16.68
CA GLU A 361 -18.77 -17.40 -16.16
C GLU A 361 -18.53 -17.20 -14.66
N TRP A 362 -18.49 -15.95 -14.19
CA TRP A 362 -18.44 -15.64 -12.77
C TRP A 362 -19.73 -16.05 -12.03
N ALA A 363 -20.91 -15.76 -12.60
CA ALA A 363 -22.20 -16.17 -12.06
C ALA A 363 -22.31 -17.70 -11.94
N GLU A 364 -21.79 -18.45 -12.92
CA GLU A 364 -21.73 -19.90 -12.86
C GLU A 364 -20.86 -20.36 -11.67
N ARG A 365 -19.70 -19.74 -11.46
CA ARG A 365 -18.84 -20.03 -10.29
C ARG A 365 -19.55 -19.73 -8.98
N ASN A 366 -20.31 -18.65 -8.90
CA ASN A 366 -21.13 -18.30 -7.72
C ASN A 366 -22.25 -19.33 -7.47
N LEU A 367 -22.97 -19.74 -8.50
CA LEU A 367 -23.99 -20.79 -8.39
C LEU A 367 -23.38 -22.13 -7.95
N ARG A 368 -22.27 -22.53 -8.59
CA ARG A 368 -21.52 -23.76 -8.26
C ARG A 368 -21.03 -23.76 -6.81
N LEU A 369 -20.54 -22.61 -6.31
CA LEU A 369 -20.10 -22.46 -4.93
C LEU A 369 -21.21 -22.77 -3.91
N ASN A 370 -22.48 -22.67 -4.30
CA ASN A 370 -23.64 -22.94 -3.45
C ASN A 370 -24.35 -24.25 -3.82
N GLY A 371 -23.73 -25.11 -4.62
CA GLY A 371 -24.30 -26.39 -5.06
C GLY A 371 -25.42 -26.26 -6.11
N LEU A 372 -25.65 -25.06 -6.64
CA LEU A 372 -26.69 -24.77 -7.64
C LEU A 372 -26.17 -25.11 -9.04
N THR A 373 -26.24 -26.38 -9.42
CA THR A 373 -25.73 -26.90 -10.70
C THR A 373 -26.76 -27.75 -11.43
N GLY A 374 -26.50 -28.09 -12.68
CA GLY A 374 -27.36 -28.96 -13.49
C GLY A 374 -28.45 -28.21 -14.25
N ARG A 375 -29.37 -28.97 -14.88
CA ARG A 375 -30.31 -28.44 -15.89
C ARG A 375 -31.29 -27.39 -15.35
N ALA A 376 -31.54 -27.35 -14.04
CA ALA A 376 -32.44 -26.39 -13.41
C ALA A 376 -31.86 -24.97 -13.35
N HIS A 377 -30.54 -24.80 -13.47
CA HIS A 377 -29.86 -23.51 -13.37
C HIS A 377 -29.20 -23.14 -14.70
N ARG A 378 -29.88 -22.29 -15.48
CA ARG A 378 -29.45 -21.90 -16.83
C ARG A 378 -28.80 -20.53 -16.81
N LEU A 379 -27.71 -20.40 -17.54
CA LEU A 379 -27.05 -19.13 -17.86
C LEU A 379 -27.19 -18.88 -19.37
N MET A 380 -27.57 -17.67 -19.76
CA MET A 380 -27.79 -17.31 -21.16
C MET A 380 -27.07 -16.01 -21.48
N GLN A 381 -26.18 -16.06 -22.46
CA GLN A 381 -25.55 -14.86 -23.00
C GLN A 381 -26.47 -14.23 -24.05
N ALA A 382 -27.03 -13.07 -23.74
CA ALA A 382 -27.88 -12.32 -24.67
C ALA A 382 -27.90 -10.83 -24.35
N ASP A 383 -28.16 -10.01 -25.36
CA ASP A 383 -28.68 -8.66 -25.11
C ASP A 383 -30.08 -8.80 -24.50
N VAL A 384 -30.26 -8.26 -23.29
CA VAL A 384 -31.48 -8.50 -22.50
C VAL A 384 -32.72 -7.93 -23.19
N LEU A 385 -32.59 -6.78 -23.86
CA LEU A 385 -33.72 -6.16 -24.55
C LEU A 385 -34.12 -6.95 -25.80
N GLY A 386 -33.15 -7.51 -26.52
CA GLY A 386 -33.44 -8.42 -27.63
C GLY A 386 -33.89 -9.83 -27.21
N TRP A 387 -33.61 -10.23 -25.97
CA TRP A 387 -34.02 -11.54 -25.42
C TRP A 387 -35.46 -11.56 -24.88
N LEU A 388 -35.91 -10.42 -24.31
CA LEU A 388 -37.29 -10.17 -23.90
C LEU A 388 -38.22 -10.08 -25.11
#